data_AF-A0A1R0WBG9-F1
#
_entry.id   AF-A0A1R0WBG9-F1
#
_cell.length_a   1.000
_cell.length_b   1.000
_cell.length_c   1.000
_cell.angle_alpha   90.00
_cell.angle_beta   90.00
_cell.angle_gamma   90.00
#
_symmetry.space_group_name_H-M   'P 1'
#
loop_
_entity.id
_entity.type
_entity.pdbx_description
1 polymer ?
#
loop_
_entity_poly.entity_id
_entity_poly.type
_entity_poly.pdbx_seq_one_letter_code
_entity_poly.pdbx_strand_id
1 'polypeptide(L)'
;MQKIAVIVVHGLGLQKKEYAEKFMKKLDKTFSDIMQVPSARPYIEVEPVYWADVFGKEEERIYQELVLSKKLRYKFLRRYLIYYLADAVAYQPVDTNGHNYDAVHQAISNALHSLSQRAGKKAPLCVVSHSLGSVIASNFFYDLQYKSRHFPGVIDTTSPLERGDTLTHFYSLGTTLPLWSLRYRDFSKPIVVPSREGQEIYPGLQGEWVNFFDKDDILGYPLRNIDPAYEKAVKQDIDTNVGNPLSFWNPFCHSGYMKSRKVVRHISEKLAETYTFINQGQDSRKRSSLTIGQKKK
;
A
#
# COMPACT_ATOMS: atom_id res chain seq x y z
N MET A 1 0.88 -1.17 -24.75
CA MET A 1 1.73 -1.63 -23.64
C MET A 1 0.92 -1.53 -22.37
N GLN A 2 1.08 -2.48 -21.46
CA GLN A 2 0.39 -2.49 -20.18
C GLN A 2 1.19 -1.69 -19.15
N LYS A 3 0.57 -0.68 -18.53
CA LYS A 3 1.14 0.07 -17.41
C LYS A 3 1.03 -0.72 -16.12
N ILE A 4 1.82 -0.35 -15.10
CA ILE A 4 1.67 -0.83 -13.73
C ILE A 4 0.86 0.19 -12.94
N ALA A 5 -0.12 -0.28 -12.16
CA ALA A 5 -0.89 0.54 -11.25
C ALA A 5 -0.25 0.52 -9.86
N VAL A 6 -0.09 1.68 -9.25
CA VAL A 6 0.51 1.84 -7.92
C VAL A 6 -0.45 2.64 -7.04
N ILE A 7 -0.92 2.06 -5.93
CA ILE A 7 -1.56 2.85 -4.88
C ILE A 7 -0.56 3.18 -3.78
N VAL A 8 -0.65 4.39 -3.26
CA VAL A 8 0.08 4.82 -2.05
C VAL A 8 -0.94 5.03 -0.94
N VAL A 9 -0.78 4.37 0.20
CA VAL A 9 -1.70 4.47 1.34
C VAL A 9 -0.97 5.09 2.52
N HIS A 10 -1.43 6.25 2.98
CA HIS A 10 -0.82 6.93 4.12
C HIS A 10 -1.19 6.30 5.47
N GLY A 11 -0.35 6.56 6.47
CA GLY A 11 -0.59 6.25 7.87
C GLY A 11 -1.51 7.24 8.59
N LEU A 12 -1.35 7.36 9.90
CA LEU A 12 -2.24 8.11 10.78
C LEU A 12 -2.31 9.62 10.51
N GLY A 13 -3.44 10.18 10.98
CA GLY A 13 -3.67 11.62 11.15
C GLY A 13 -4.01 12.36 9.87
N LEU A 14 -4.37 13.64 10.05
CA LEU A 14 -4.68 14.58 8.97
C LEU A 14 -3.45 14.82 8.08
N GLN A 15 -3.32 14.01 7.03
CA GLN A 15 -2.30 14.20 6.01
C GLN A 15 -2.68 15.36 5.09
N LYS A 16 -1.68 16.04 4.53
CA LYS A 16 -1.94 16.95 3.41
C LYS A 16 -2.30 16.12 2.18
N LYS A 17 -3.17 16.62 1.30
CA LYS A 17 -3.54 15.93 0.05
C LYS A 17 -2.31 15.61 -0.82
N GLU A 18 -1.25 16.40 -0.67
CA GLU A 18 0.01 16.29 -1.40
C GLU A 18 1.05 15.37 -0.73
N TYR A 19 0.66 14.56 0.29
CA TYR A 19 1.61 13.76 1.08
C TYR A 19 2.50 12.85 0.22
N ALA A 20 1.94 12.30 -0.87
CA ALA A 20 2.62 11.35 -1.73
C ALA A 20 3.51 12.03 -2.80
N GLU A 21 3.42 13.34 -3.03
CA GLU A 21 4.11 13.99 -4.16
C GLU A 21 5.63 13.78 -4.14
N LYS A 22 6.23 13.87 -2.96
CA LYS A 22 7.68 13.69 -2.81
C LYS A 22 8.10 12.25 -3.10
N PHE A 23 7.28 11.28 -2.70
CA PHE A 23 7.50 9.88 -3.03
C PHE A 23 7.36 9.66 -4.54
N MET A 24 6.28 10.16 -5.14
CA MET A 24 6.02 10.05 -6.59
C MET A 24 7.16 10.65 -7.43
N LYS A 25 7.65 11.85 -7.06
CA LYS A 25 8.80 12.49 -7.74
C LYS A 25 10.08 11.64 -7.64
N LYS A 26 10.35 11.05 -6.47
CA LYS A 26 11.50 10.18 -6.28
C LYS A 26 11.35 8.85 -7.02
N LEU A 27 10.14 8.29 -7.03
CA LEU A 27 9.81 7.06 -7.75
C LEU A 27 9.98 7.25 -9.26
N ASP A 28 9.43 8.33 -9.82
CA ASP A 28 9.58 8.69 -11.23
C ASP A 28 11.05 8.83 -11.61
N LYS A 29 11.82 9.61 -10.85
CA LYS A 29 13.27 9.76 -11.09
C LYS A 29 14.00 8.42 -11.04
N THR A 30 13.83 7.66 -9.96
CA THR A 30 14.60 6.42 -9.74
C THR A 30 14.23 5.35 -10.76
N PHE A 31 12.94 5.21 -11.10
CA PHE A 31 12.49 4.30 -12.15
C PHE A 31 13.02 4.71 -13.53
N SER A 32 12.99 6.01 -13.84
CA SER A 32 13.49 6.55 -15.11
C SER A 32 14.99 6.31 -15.28
N ASP A 33 15.75 6.49 -14.19
CA ASP A 33 17.18 6.19 -14.15
C ASP A 33 17.44 4.68 -14.36
N ILE A 34 16.64 3.80 -13.77
CA ILE A 34 16.78 2.33 -13.95
C ILE A 34 16.46 1.91 -15.38
N MET A 35 15.36 2.40 -15.94
CA MET A 35 14.88 2.03 -17.27
C MET A 35 15.57 2.80 -18.41
N GLN A 36 16.40 3.80 -18.09
CA GLN A 36 17.07 4.69 -19.05
C GLN A 36 16.07 5.42 -19.95
N VAL A 37 15.00 5.95 -19.35
CA VAL A 37 13.90 6.67 -20.02
C VAL A 37 13.74 8.07 -19.43
N PRO A 38 13.13 9.04 -20.13
CA PRO A 38 13.01 10.41 -19.60
C PRO A 38 12.00 10.56 -18.46
N SER A 39 11.03 9.66 -18.34
CA SER A 39 10.02 9.68 -17.28
C SER A 39 9.37 8.29 -17.12
N ALA A 40 8.89 8.00 -15.91
CA ALA A 40 8.14 6.79 -15.58
C ALA A 40 6.65 6.88 -15.98
N ARG A 41 6.11 8.08 -16.25
CA ARG A 41 4.67 8.29 -16.55
C ARG A 41 4.07 7.40 -17.66
N PRO A 42 4.81 7.04 -18.73
CA PRO A 42 4.29 6.08 -19.73
C PRO A 42 4.20 4.63 -19.23
N TYR A 43 4.85 4.31 -18.12
CA TYR A 43 5.11 2.96 -17.61
C TYR A 43 4.31 2.67 -16.34
N ILE A 44 4.16 3.66 -15.46
CA ILE A 44 3.51 3.55 -14.15
C ILE A 44 2.43 4.62 -13.98
N GLU A 45 1.31 4.23 -13.39
CA GLU A 45 0.25 5.13 -12.92
C GLU A 45 0.19 5.04 -11.39
N VAL A 46 0.27 6.19 -10.71
CA VAL A 46 0.30 6.24 -9.24
C VAL A 46 -0.93 7.01 -8.74
N GLU A 47 -1.65 6.44 -7.78
CA GLU A 47 -2.79 7.08 -7.11
C GLU A 47 -2.58 7.11 -5.59
N PRO A 48 -2.47 8.30 -4.98
CA PRO A 48 -2.50 8.44 -3.53
C PRO A 48 -3.91 8.17 -2.99
N VAL A 49 -4.04 7.23 -2.06
CA VAL A 49 -5.26 7.00 -1.29
C VAL A 49 -5.28 8.00 -0.14
N TYR A 50 -6.36 8.76 -0.01
CA TYR A 50 -6.55 9.71 1.07
C TYR A 50 -7.81 9.35 1.87
N TRP A 51 -7.61 8.77 3.05
CA TRP A 51 -8.68 8.29 3.93
C TRP A 51 -8.83 9.11 5.21
N ALA A 52 -7.93 10.08 5.47
CA ALA A 52 -7.94 10.89 6.68
C ALA A 52 -9.22 11.72 6.88
N ASP A 53 -9.95 12.05 5.80
CA ASP A 53 -11.22 12.80 5.88
C ASP A 53 -12.32 12.04 6.64
N VAL A 54 -12.21 10.72 6.79
CA VAL A 54 -13.17 9.91 7.54
C VAL A 54 -13.19 10.28 9.02
N PHE A 55 -12.02 10.54 9.62
CA PHE A 55 -11.89 10.80 11.06
C PHE A 55 -11.57 12.26 11.39
N GLY A 56 -10.97 13.01 10.46
CA GLY A 56 -10.29 14.27 10.76
C GLY A 56 -11.14 15.36 11.43
N LYS A 57 -12.46 15.40 11.19
CA LYS A 57 -13.35 16.38 11.86
C LYS A 57 -13.54 16.08 13.35
N GLU A 58 -13.80 14.82 13.69
CA GLU A 58 -14.02 14.42 15.08
C GLU A 58 -12.72 14.41 15.88
N GLU A 59 -11.60 14.01 15.26
CA GLU A 59 -10.31 14.02 15.94
C GLU A 59 -9.84 15.43 16.29
N GLU A 60 -10.04 16.41 15.39
CA GLU A 60 -9.72 17.81 15.67
C GLU A 60 -10.61 18.36 16.79
N ARG A 61 -11.91 18.02 16.79
CA ARG A 61 -12.82 18.39 17.89
C ARG A 61 -12.34 17.85 19.23
N ILE A 62 -12.01 16.56 19.30
CA ILE A 62 -11.49 15.91 20.52
C ILE A 62 -10.18 16.55 20.97
N TYR A 63 -9.26 16.87 20.05
CA TYR A 63 -8.01 17.54 20.38
C TYR A 63 -8.24 18.95 20.94
N GLN A 64 -9.12 19.73 20.33
CA GLN A 64 -9.50 21.06 20.81
C GLN A 64 -10.10 21.00 22.22
N GLU A 65 -11.06 20.10 22.43
CA GLU A 65 -11.77 19.95 23.70
C GLU A 65 -10.89 19.39 24.81
N LEU A 66 -10.13 18.32 24.57
CA LEU A 66 -9.38 17.63 25.62
C LEU A 66 -8.01 18.24 25.88
N VAL A 67 -7.33 18.76 24.86
CA VAL A 67 -5.93 19.20 24.98
C VAL A 67 -5.82 20.71 25.05
N LEU A 68 -6.41 21.42 24.08
CA LEU A 68 -6.24 22.87 23.97
C LEU A 68 -7.05 23.62 25.02
N SER A 69 -8.33 23.28 25.19
CA SER A 69 -9.22 23.93 26.17
C SER A 69 -8.71 23.74 27.62
N LYS A 70 -8.14 22.57 27.92
CA LYS A 70 -7.60 22.22 29.24
C LYS A 70 -6.13 22.62 29.42
N LYS A 71 -5.52 23.29 28.44
CA LYS A 71 -4.10 23.73 28.44
C LYS A 71 -3.13 22.62 28.85
N LEU A 72 -3.38 21.39 28.41
CA LEU A 72 -2.54 20.25 28.80
C LEU A 72 -1.11 20.40 28.27
N ARG A 73 -0.14 19.93 29.07
CA ARG A 73 1.27 19.84 28.67
C ARG A 73 1.48 18.73 27.63
N TYR A 74 2.60 18.80 26.91
CA TYR A 74 2.98 17.85 25.85
C TYR A 74 1.97 17.77 24.70
N LYS A 75 1.40 18.92 24.30
CA LYS A 75 0.35 19.04 23.27
C LYS A 75 0.66 18.24 22.00
N PHE A 76 1.90 18.31 21.52
CA PHE A 76 2.34 17.57 20.33
C PHE A 76 2.29 16.05 20.51
N LEU A 77 2.79 15.53 21.65
CA LEU A 77 2.76 14.10 21.95
C LEU A 77 1.33 13.60 22.19
N ARG A 78 0.50 14.40 22.87
CA ARG A 78 -0.93 14.09 23.07
C ARG A 78 -1.68 14.08 21.76
N ARG A 79 -1.42 15.03 20.86
CA ARG A 79 -2.01 15.02 19.52
C ARG A 79 -1.68 13.73 18.78
N TYR A 80 -0.41 13.33 18.81
CA TYR A 80 0.04 12.09 18.17
C TYR A 80 -0.61 10.85 18.79
N LEU A 81 -0.64 10.76 20.13
CA LEU A 81 -1.26 9.64 20.84
C LEU A 81 -2.78 9.58 20.60
N ILE A 82 -3.45 10.72 20.59
CA ILE A 82 -4.89 10.80 20.31
C ILE A 82 -5.14 10.32 18.89
N TYR A 83 -4.47 10.85 17.87
CA TYR A 83 -4.67 10.37 16.50
C TYR A 83 -4.32 8.87 16.38
N TYR A 84 -3.21 8.41 16.95
CA TYR A 84 -2.83 7.00 16.92
C TYR A 84 -3.86 6.07 17.56
N LEU A 85 -4.25 6.35 18.82
CA LEU A 85 -5.19 5.50 19.55
C LEU A 85 -6.62 5.68 19.07
N ALA A 86 -7.04 6.90 18.73
CA ALA A 86 -8.39 7.17 18.25
C ALA A 86 -8.61 6.52 16.89
N ASP A 87 -7.71 6.69 15.93
CA ASP A 87 -7.80 6.00 14.63
C ASP A 87 -7.75 4.47 14.85
N ALA A 88 -6.90 3.96 15.74
CA ALA A 88 -6.82 2.52 16.00
C ALA A 88 -8.09 1.91 16.61
N VAL A 89 -8.73 2.66 17.52
CA VAL A 89 -9.99 2.27 18.16
C VAL A 89 -11.17 2.48 17.21
N ALA A 90 -11.17 3.55 16.41
CA ALA A 90 -12.25 3.88 15.49
C ALA A 90 -12.20 3.04 14.21
N TYR A 91 -11.01 2.59 13.79
CA TYR A 91 -10.80 1.65 12.70
C TYR A 91 -11.03 0.21 13.17
N GLN A 92 -12.30 -0.11 13.42
CA GLN A 92 -12.75 -1.45 13.80
C GLN A 92 -14.01 -1.79 13.00
N PRO A 93 -14.11 -2.98 12.39
CA PRO A 93 -15.39 -3.45 11.90
C PRO A 93 -16.35 -3.63 13.07
N VAL A 94 -17.55 -3.10 12.93
CA VAL A 94 -18.66 -3.20 13.88
C VAL A 94 -19.83 -3.93 13.22
N ASP A 95 -20.66 -4.62 14.02
CA ASP A 95 -21.77 -5.44 13.51
C ASP A 95 -22.87 -4.65 12.80
N THR A 96 -22.86 -3.31 12.91
CA THR A 96 -23.76 -2.41 12.19
C THR A 96 -23.11 -1.91 10.90
N ASN A 97 -23.71 -2.25 9.74
CA ASN A 97 -23.27 -1.77 8.42
C ASN A 97 -23.15 -0.23 8.38
N GLY A 98 -22.09 0.30 7.75
CA GLY A 98 -22.00 1.72 7.40
C GLY A 98 -21.18 2.61 8.35
N HIS A 99 -20.15 2.08 9.01
CA HIS A 99 -19.23 2.91 9.83
C HIS A 99 -17.79 2.87 9.35
N ASN A 100 -16.95 3.73 9.94
CA ASN A 100 -15.64 4.19 9.48
C ASN A 100 -14.73 3.17 8.75
N TYR A 101 -14.78 1.89 9.12
CA TYR A 101 -14.11 0.80 8.40
C TYR A 101 -14.47 0.78 6.90
N ASP A 102 -15.77 0.73 6.58
CA ASP A 102 -16.28 0.70 5.22
C ASP A 102 -15.97 2.00 4.47
N ALA A 103 -16.02 3.14 5.16
CA ALA A 103 -15.71 4.46 4.59
C ALA A 103 -14.22 4.58 4.21
N VAL A 104 -13.32 4.07 5.05
CA VAL A 104 -11.89 3.99 4.75
C VAL A 104 -11.64 3.06 3.56
N HIS A 105 -12.31 1.90 3.53
CA HIS A 105 -12.21 0.96 2.42
C HIS A 105 -12.73 1.55 1.11
N GLN A 106 -13.81 2.34 1.15
CA GLN A 106 -14.33 3.05 -0.01
C GLN A 106 -13.31 4.02 -0.61
N ALA A 107 -12.44 4.63 0.21
CA ALA A 107 -11.37 5.49 -0.30
C ALA A 107 -10.35 4.69 -1.14
N ILE A 108 -10.04 3.46 -0.74
CA ILE A 108 -9.20 2.54 -1.54
C ILE A 108 -9.93 2.12 -2.81
N SER A 109 -11.21 1.74 -2.71
CA SER A 109 -12.03 1.36 -3.88
C SER A 109 -12.10 2.46 -4.93
N ASN A 110 -12.31 3.71 -4.51
CA ASN A 110 -12.31 4.87 -5.40
C ASN A 110 -10.95 5.06 -6.09
N ALA A 111 -9.85 4.88 -5.36
CA ALA A 111 -8.50 5.00 -5.90
C ALA A 111 -8.20 3.89 -6.92
N LEU A 112 -8.62 2.65 -6.64
CA LEU A 112 -8.49 1.52 -7.55
C LEU A 112 -9.33 1.73 -8.82
N HIS A 113 -10.55 2.26 -8.69
CA HIS A 113 -11.39 2.58 -9.84
C HIS A 113 -10.76 3.67 -10.72
N SER A 114 -10.29 4.75 -10.09
CA SER A 114 -9.53 5.82 -10.74
C SER A 114 -8.33 5.26 -11.52
N LEU A 115 -7.55 4.35 -10.91
CA LEU A 115 -6.43 3.68 -11.56
C LEU A 115 -6.84 2.73 -12.68
N SER A 116 -7.94 1.99 -12.52
CA SER A 116 -8.39 1.02 -13.52
C SER A 116 -8.70 1.69 -14.85
N GLN A 117 -9.22 2.92 -14.81
CA GLN A 117 -9.50 3.73 -15.99
C GLN A 117 -8.22 4.24 -16.69
N ARG A 118 -7.15 4.54 -15.94
CA ARG A 118 -5.90 5.10 -16.51
C ARG A 118 -4.83 4.07 -16.86
N ALA A 119 -4.65 3.06 -16.01
CA ALA A 119 -3.68 1.99 -16.19
C ALA A 119 -4.24 0.80 -16.98
N GLY A 120 -5.57 0.68 -17.03
CA GLY A 120 -6.29 -0.45 -17.61
C GLY A 120 -6.70 -1.48 -16.55
N LYS A 121 -7.89 -2.07 -16.73
CA LYS A 121 -8.53 -3.01 -15.78
C LYS A 121 -7.67 -4.20 -15.36
N LYS A 122 -6.75 -4.64 -16.22
CA LYS A 122 -5.88 -5.80 -15.95
C LYS A 122 -4.53 -5.41 -15.38
N ALA A 123 -4.18 -4.13 -15.26
CA ALA A 123 -2.83 -3.70 -14.85
C ALA A 123 -2.34 -4.42 -13.58
N PRO A 124 -1.06 -4.84 -13.51
CA PRO A 124 -0.50 -5.33 -12.25
C PRO A 124 -0.59 -4.24 -11.20
N LEU A 125 -1.03 -4.61 -10.00
CA LEU A 125 -1.21 -3.70 -8.88
C LEU A 125 -0.05 -3.84 -7.89
N CYS A 126 0.53 -2.69 -7.56
CA CYS A 126 1.52 -2.51 -6.52
C CYS A 126 0.94 -1.61 -5.42
N VAL A 127 1.11 -2.04 -4.17
CA VAL A 127 0.61 -1.32 -2.99
C VAL A 127 1.80 -0.83 -2.19
N VAL A 128 1.89 0.48 -1.95
CA VAL A 128 2.88 1.08 -1.05
C VAL A 128 2.13 1.68 0.12
N SER A 129 2.28 1.09 1.30
CA SER A 129 1.48 1.43 2.47
C SER A 129 2.36 1.80 3.64
N HIS A 130 1.92 2.75 4.46
CA HIS A 130 2.71 3.25 5.60
C HIS A 130 1.92 3.17 6.90
N SER A 131 2.57 2.71 7.98
CA SER A 131 2.00 2.71 9.34
C SER A 131 0.64 2.01 9.41
N LEU A 132 -0.37 2.67 10.00
CA LEU A 132 -1.76 2.21 10.00
C LEU A 132 -2.30 1.97 8.58
N GLY A 133 -1.84 2.72 7.59
CA GLY A 133 -2.18 2.50 6.18
C GLY A 133 -1.80 1.09 5.70
N SER A 134 -0.76 0.48 6.25
CA SER A 134 -0.41 -0.93 5.98
C SER A 134 -1.40 -1.91 6.60
N VAL A 135 -1.92 -1.61 7.78
CA VAL A 135 -3.00 -2.41 8.39
C VAL A 135 -4.27 -2.29 7.58
N ILE A 136 -4.65 -1.07 7.20
CA ILE A 136 -5.83 -0.78 6.38
C ILE A 136 -5.73 -1.50 5.03
N ALA A 137 -4.61 -1.36 4.33
CA ALA A 137 -4.39 -2.01 3.04
C ALA A 137 -4.40 -3.54 3.19
N SER A 138 -3.72 -4.09 4.19
CA SER A 138 -3.73 -5.54 4.46
C SER A 138 -5.15 -6.05 4.68
N ASN A 139 -5.95 -5.36 5.51
CA ASN A 139 -7.34 -5.72 5.78
C ASN A 139 -8.21 -5.62 4.52
N PHE A 140 -8.06 -4.56 3.72
CA PHE A 140 -8.80 -4.38 2.47
C PHE A 140 -8.58 -5.56 1.50
N PHE A 141 -7.32 -5.94 1.25
CA PHE A 141 -7.02 -7.07 0.38
C PHE A 141 -7.35 -8.42 1.02
N TYR A 142 -7.28 -8.53 2.35
CA TYR A 142 -7.74 -9.71 3.06
C TYR A 142 -9.24 -9.94 2.85
N ASP A 143 -10.05 -8.89 2.99
CA ASP A 143 -11.50 -8.99 2.82
C ASP A 143 -11.89 -9.34 1.37
N LEU A 144 -11.13 -8.86 0.38
CA LEU A 144 -11.26 -9.27 -1.03
C LEU A 144 -10.92 -10.75 -1.24
N GLN A 145 -9.78 -11.21 -0.73
CA GLN A 145 -9.27 -12.57 -0.96
C GLN A 145 -10.07 -13.64 -0.20
N TYR A 146 -10.59 -13.32 0.98
CA TYR A 146 -11.28 -14.27 1.86
C TYR A 146 -12.79 -14.06 1.94
N LYS A 147 -13.36 -13.13 1.16
CA LYS A 147 -14.80 -12.82 1.09
C LYS A 147 -15.43 -12.68 2.47
N SER A 148 -14.85 -11.80 3.29
CA SER A 148 -15.33 -11.55 4.65
C SER A 148 -16.70 -10.86 4.64
N ARG A 149 -17.35 -10.77 5.81
CA ARG A 149 -18.62 -10.04 5.95
C ARG A 149 -18.51 -8.54 5.63
N HIS A 150 -17.29 -7.99 5.68
CA HIS A 150 -16.99 -6.60 5.36
C HIS A 150 -16.37 -6.48 3.96
N PHE A 151 -16.94 -7.19 2.98
CA PHE A 151 -16.44 -7.17 1.61
C PHE A 151 -16.42 -5.73 1.08
N PRO A 152 -15.25 -5.19 0.71
CA PRO A 152 -15.16 -3.81 0.26
C PRO A 152 -15.90 -3.64 -1.06
N GLY A 153 -16.52 -2.47 -1.25
CA GLY A 153 -17.23 -2.17 -2.49
C GLY A 153 -16.30 -2.19 -3.69
N VAL A 154 -16.59 -3.00 -4.70
CA VAL A 154 -15.92 -2.99 -6.01
C VAL A 154 -16.82 -2.22 -6.98
N ILE A 155 -16.34 -1.11 -7.53
CA ILE A 155 -17.15 -0.21 -8.36
C ILE A 155 -17.39 -0.82 -9.75
N ASP A 156 -16.32 -1.27 -10.41
CA ASP A 156 -16.40 -2.04 -11.65
C ASP A 156 -16.03 -3.50 -11.39
N THR A 157 -17.04 -4.34 -11.20
CA THR A 157 -16.87 -5.79 -10.96
C THR A 157 -16.21 -6.52 -12.12
N THR A 158 -16.14 -5.92 -13.32
CA THR A 158 -15.43 -6.51 -14.47
C THR A 158 -13.93 -6.23 -14.44
N SER A 159 -13.44 -5.40 -13.51
CA SER A 159 -12.04 -5.00 -13.39
C SER A 159 -11.25 -5.90 -12.41
N PRO A 160 -10.34 -6.77 -12.91
CA PRO A 160 -9.46 -7.56 -12.04
C PRO A 160 -8.64 -6.69 -11.07
N LEU A 161 -8.24 -5.49 -11.49
CA LEU A 161 -7.52 -4.55 -10.63
C LEU A 161 -8.35 -4.12 -9.43
N GLU A 162 -9.63 -3.80 -9.62
CA GLU A 162 -10.50 -3.34 -8.52
C GLU A 162 -10.89 -4.48 -7.58
N ARG A 163 -10.96 -5.72 -8.10
CA ARG A 163 -11.17 -6.93 -7.28
C ARG A 163 -9.93 -7.36 -6.49
N GLY A 164 -8.78 -6.71 -6.70
CA GLY A 164 -7.51 -7.09 -6.10
C GLY A 164 -6.85 -8.31 -6.76
N ASP A 165 -7.45 -8.85 -7.82
CA ASP A 165 -6.98 -10.02 -8.55
C ASP A 165 -5.61 -9.78 -9.20
N THR A 166 -5.22 -8.53 -9.46
CA THR A 166 -3.91 -8.20 -10.06
C THR A 166 -2.87 -7.76 -9.04
N LEU A 167 -3.11 -7.97 -7.74
CA LEU A 167 -2.13 -7.67 -6.68
C LEU A 167 -0.86 -8.49 -6.90
N THR A 168 0.25 -7.80 -7.19
CA THR A 168 1.55 -8.43 -7.45
C THR A 168 2.61 -8.00 -6.45
N HIS A 169 2.51 -6.78 -5.92
CA HIS A 169 3.49 -6.24 -4.99
C HIS A 169 2.80 -5.57 -3.82
N PHE A 170 3.29 -5.84 -2.61
CA PHE A 170 2.80 -5.22 -1.39
C PHE A 170 3.98 -4.77 -0.52
N TYR A 171 4.09 -3.47 -0.29
CA TYR A 171 5.15 -2.88 0.51
C TYR A 171 4.53 -2.25 1.75
N SER A 172 4.92 -2.75 2.92
CA SER A 172 4.58 -2.17 4.22
C SER A 172 5.76 -1.36 4.76
N LEU A 173 5.51 -0.13 5.19
CA LEU A 173 6.54 0.80 5.66
C LEU A 173 6.23 1.18 7.11
N GLY A 174 7.11 0.82 8.05
CA GLY A 174 6.94 1.12 9.48
C GLY A 174 5.59 0.63 10.00
N THR A 175 5.18 -0.60 9.69
CA THR A 175 3.83 -1.07 10.00
C THR A 175 3.68 -1.50 11.46
N THR A 176 2.50 -1.22 12.00
CA THR A 176 2.02 -1.66 13.33
C THR A 176 1.22 -2.95 13.27
N LEU A 177 1.15 -3.60 12.09
CA LEU A 177 0.37 -4.83 11.88
C LEU A 177 0.66 -5.94 12.90
N PRO A 178 1.91 -6.14 13.41
CA PRO A 178 2.17 -7.07 14.50
C PRO A 178 1.38 -6.80 15.76
N LEU A 179 1.16 -5.55 16.12
CA LEU A 179 0.36 -5.20 17.30
C LEU A 179 -1.13 -5.46 17.04
N TRP A 180 -1.57 -5.31 15.79
CA TRP A 180 -2.93 -5.66 15.38
C TRP A 180 -3.22 -7.15 15.44
N SER A 181 -2.19 -8.01 15.47
CA SER A 181 -2.37 -9.45 15.65
C SER A 181 -3.14 -9.82 16.91
N LEU A 182 -2.99 -9.02 17.97
CA LEU A 182 -3.67 -9.21 19.25
C LEU A 182 -5.19 -9.13 19.15
N ARG A 183 -5.71 -8.53 18.09
CA ARG A 183 -7.15 -8.46 17.81
C ARG A 183 -7.71 -9.81 17.36
N TYR A 184 -6.90 -10.63 16.70
CA TYR A 184 -7.35 -11.84 16.04
C TYR A 184 -6.99 -13.06 16.87
N ARG A 185 -7.96 -13.97 17.07
CA ARG A 185 -7.67 -15.30 17.61
C ARG A 185 -6.71 -16.07 16.70
N ASP A 186 -6.89 -15.91 15.39
CA ASP A 186 -6.16 -16.65 14.35
C ASP A 186 -5.45 -15.66 13.42
N PHE A 187 -4.38 -15.01 13.90
CA PHE A 187 -3.53 -14.13 13.07
C PHE A 187 -2.66 -14.91 12.04
N SER A 188 -2.95 -16.19 11.82
CA SER A 188 -2.17 -17.09 10.97
C SER A 188 -2.61 -17.08 9.49
N LYS A 189 -3.25 -16.01 9.02
CA LYS A 189 -3.82 -15.92 7.66
C LYS A 189 -3.47 -14.56 7.01
N PRO A 190 -2.22 -14.35 6.56
CA PRO A 190 -1.84 -13.17 5.81
C PRO A 190 -2.51 -13.15 4.42
N ILE A 191 -2.54 -11.96 3.79
CA ILE A 191 -2.87 -11.84 2.37
C ILE A 191 -1.83 -12.57 1.50
N VAL A 192 -2.26 -13.06 0.35
CA VAL A 192 -1.42 -13.73 -0.63
C VAL A 192 -0.94 -12.70 -1.66
N VAL A 193 0.39 -12.62 -1.86
CA VAL A 193 1.03 -11.73 -2.82
C VAL A 193 2.10 -12.51 -3.60
N PRO A 194 1.99 -12.63 -4.93
CA PRO A 194 0.86 -12.22 -5.78
C PRO A 194 -0.45 -12.91 -5.40
N SER A 195 -1.58 -12.23 -5.65
CA SER A 195 -2.91 -12.85 -5.57
C SER A 195 -2.98 -14.13 -6.42
N ARG A 196 -3.85 -15.06 -6.04
CA ARG A 196 -3.98 -16.35 -6.74
C ARG A 196 -4.38 -16.14 -8.20
N GLU A 197 -5.38 -15.30 -8.42
CA GLU A 197 -5.85 -14.85 -9.73
C GLU A 197 -4.75 -14.10 -10.48
N GLY A 198 -3.89 -13.39 -9.77
CA GLY A 198 -2.75 -12.65 -10.35
C GLY A 198 -1.72 -13.59 -10.95
N GLN A 199 -1.52 -14.76 -10.35
CA GLN A 199 -0.65 -15.82 -10.90
C GLN A 199 -1.24 -16.44 -12.18
N GLU A 200 -2.57 -16.45 -12.33
CA GLU A 200 -3.24 -16.88 -13.57
C GLU A 200 -3.17 -15.81 -14.66
N ILE A 201 -3.35 -14.53 -14.30
CA ILE A 201 -3.30 -13.40 -15.23
C ILE A 201 -1.86 -13.17 -15.72
N TYR A 202 -0.88 -13.34 -14.83
CA TYR A 202 0.55 -13.14 -15.09
C TYR A 202 1.40 -14.37 -14.71
N PRO A 203 1.28 -15.49 -15.44
CA PRO A 203 2.00 -16.72 -15.10
C PRO A 203 3.52 -16.51 -15.10
N GLY A 204 4.16 -16.86 -13.99
CA GLY A 204 5.61 -16.73 -13.78
C GLY A 204 6.08 -15.40 -13.21
N LEU A 205 5.20 -14.38 -13.12
CA LEU A 205 5.52 -13.14 -12.42
C LEU A 205 5.61 -13.43 -10.92
N GLN A 206 6.79 -13.25 -10.35
CA GLN A 206 7.04 -13.62 -8.95
C GLN A 206 6.32 -12.72 -7.95
N GLY A 207 6.29 -11.41 -8.20
CA GLY A 207 5.84 -10.42 -7.23
C GLY A 207 6.58 -10.50 -5.88
N GLU A 208 6.08 -9.77 -4.88
CA GLU A 208 6.54 -9.88 -3.49
C GLU A 208 5.72 -9.06 -2.49
N TRP A 209 5.71 -9.53 -1.25
CA TRP A 209 5.47 -8.68 -0.08
C TRP A 209 6.78 -8.42 0.66
N VAL A 210 7.21 -7.16 0.72
CA VAL A 210 8.37 -6.74 1.53
C VAL A 210 7.94 -5.76 2.61
N ASN A 211 8.40 -6.00 3.84
CA ASN A 211 8.19 -5.11 4.96
C ASN A 211 9.47 -4.31 5.25
N PHE A 212 9.36 -3.00 5.26
CA PHE A 212 10.43 -2.09 5.64
C PHE A 212 10.18 -1.58 7.05
N PHE A 213 11.15 -1.77 7.92
CA PHE A 213 11.12 -1.27 9.29
C PHE A 213 12.42 -0.55 9.61
N ASP A 214 12.47 0.06 10.78
CA ASP A 214 13.66 0.63 11.36
C ASP A 214 13.71 0.18 12.81
N LYS A 215 14.89 -0.24 13.26
CA LYS A 215 15.11 -0.53 14.69
C LYS A 215 14.82 0.69 15.55
N ASP A 216 14.98 1.87 14.95
CA ASP A 216 14.73 3.16 15.55
C ASP A 216 13.25 3.62 15.48
N ASP A 217 12.34 2.80 14.94
CA ASP A 217 10.91 3.12 14.83
C ASP A 217 10.08 2.34 15.84
N ILE A 218 9.61 3.03 16.88
CA ILE A 218 8.79 2.46 17.96
C ILE A 218 7.42 1.92 17.51
N LEU A 219 7.00 2.23 16.27
CA LEU A 219 5.76 1.73 15.68
C LEU A 219 6.00 0.70 14.57
N GLY A 220 7.22 0.61 14.05
CA GLY A 220 7.56 -0.25 12.92
C GLY A 220 8.22 -1.53 13.39
N TYR A 221 7.58 -2.67 13.10
CA TYR A 221 8.08 -3.97 13.56
C TYR A 221 8.31 -4.94 12.38
N PRO A 222 9.25 -5.90 12.52
CA PRO A 222 9.35 -7.03 11.58
C PRO A 222 8.04 -7.83 11.53
N LEU A 223 7.68 -8.33 10.35
CA LEU A 223 6.47 -9.11 10.14
C LEU A 223 6.71 -10.62 10.13
N ARG A 224 7.85 -11.10 9.63
CA ARG A 224 8.04 -12.55 9.41
C ARG A 224 8.05 -13.34 10.71
N ASN A 225 8.59 -12.75 11.77
CA ASN A 225 8.85 -13.44 13.03
C ASN A 225 7.62 -13.55 13.93
N ILE A 226 6.47 -13.03 13.52
CA ILE A 226 5.27 -12.95 14.36
C ILE A 226 4.38 -14.18 14.24
N ASP A 227 4.41 -14.88 13.08
CA ASP A 227 3.64 -16.09 12.82
C ASP A 227 4.24 -16.85 11.60
N PRO A 228 4.31 -18.20 11.62
CA PRO A 228 4.82 -18.99 10.49
C PRO A 228 4.12 -18.75 9.15
N ALA A 229 2.85 -18.33 9.14
CA ALA A 229 2.15 -17.97 7.93
C ALA A 229 2.68 -16.65 7.34
N TYR A 230 2.96 -15.66 8.19
CA TYR A 230 3.57 -14.40 7.78
C TYR A 230 5.03 -14.59 7.33
N GLU A 231 5.78 -15.52 7.92
CA GLU A 231 7.10 -15.90 7.42
C GLU A 231 7.07 -16.36 5.95
N LYS A 232 6.01 -17.08 5.55
CA LYS A 232 5.81 -17.57 4.18
C LYS A 232 5.29 -16.48 3.23
N ALA A 233 4.42 -15.60 3.72
CA ALA A 233 3.81 -14.55 2.90
C ALA A 233 4.72 -13.34 2.69
N VAL A 234 5.47 -12.93 3.72
CA VAL A 234 6.38 -11.79 3.67
C VAL A 234 7.75 -12.28 3.22
N LYS A 235 8.14 -11.90 2.00
CA LYS A 235 9.40 -12.30 1.39
C LYS A 235 10.60 -11.82 2.21
N GLN A 236 10.56 -10.59 2.72
CA GLN A 236 11.67 -10.02 3.47
C GLN A 236 11.23 -8.92 4.44
N ASP A 237 11.84 -8.91 5.62
CA ASP A 237 11.90 -7.74 6.52
C ASP A 237 13.22 -7.00 6.26
N ILE A 238 13.15 -5.73 5.87
CA ILE A 238 14.30 -4.89 5.53
C ILE A 238 14.41 -3.75 6.53
N ASP A 239 15.51 -3.75 7.29
CA ASP A 239 15.92 -2.61 8.12
C ASP A 239 16.39 -1.46 7.22
N THR A 240 15.79 -0.29 7.37
CA THR A 240 16.03 0.87 6.50
C THR A 240 16.82 2.00 7.14
N ASN A 241 17.03 1.97 8.46
CA ASN A 241 17.69 3.02 9.23
C ASN A 241 17.25 4.44 8.78
N VAL A 242 15.93 4.65 8.76
CA VAL A 242 15.23 5.91 8.50
C VAL A 242 15.13 6.77 9.76
N GLY A 243 16.28 7.13 10.34
CA GLY A 243 16.34 8.01 11.50
C GLY A 243 17.78 8.42 11.84
N ASN A 244 17.91 9.46 12.66
CA ASN A 244 19.12 9.74 13.43
C ASN A 244 18.84 9.48 14.92
N PRO A 245 19.86 9.29 15.79
CA PRO A 245 19.70 9.11 17.24
C PRO A 245 18.91 10.23 17.94
N LEU A 246 18.91 11.45 17.36
CA LEU A 246 18.15 12.61 17.84
C LEU A 246 16.66 12.60 17.45
N SER A 247 16.24 11.64 16.63
CA SER A 247 14.87 11.46 16.14
C SER A 247 14.23 10.12 16.50
N PHE A 248 14.95 9.23 17.22
CA PHE A 248 14.50 7.88 17.63
C PHE A 248 13.16 7.89 18.41
N TRP A 249 12.89 8.98 19.15
CA TRP A 249 11.67 9.15 19.94
C TRP A 249 10.65 10.12 19.35
N ASN A 250 10.86 10.66 18.13
CA ASN A 250 9.95 11.65 17.55
C ASN A 250 9.22 11.09 16.30
N PRO A 251 7.95 11.49 16.06
CA PRO A 251 7.14 11.01 14.93
C PRO A 251 7.74 11.22 13.53
N PHE A 252 8.88 11.90 13.40
CA PHE A 252 9.48 12.23 12.12
C PHE A 252 10.30 11.07 11.52
N CYS A 253 10.93 10.18 12.32
CA CYS A 253 11.63 8.99 11.80
C CYS A 253 10.64 8.05 11.09
N HIS A 254 9.48 7.85 11.72
CA HIS A 254 8.36 7.11 11.17
C HIS A 254 7.86 7.69 9.83
N SER A 255 8.02 8.99 9.58
CA SER A 255 7.68 9.62 8.30
C SER A 255 8.78 9.50 7.21
N GLY A 256 9.90 8.88 7.55
CA GLY A 256 11.13 8.84 6.75
C GLY A 256 11.13 7.81 5.62
N TYR A 257 10.35 6.72 5.75
CA TYR A 257 10.38 5.59 4.81
C TYR A 257 10.14 6.00 3.35
N MET A 258 9.10 6.80 3.09
CA MET A 258 8.78 7.28 1.74
C MET A 258 9.87 8.21 1.14
N LYS A 259 10.78 8.72 1.97
CA LYS A 259 11.93 9.53 1.53
C LYS A 259 13.20 8.70 1.40
N SER A 260 13.23 7.48 1.91
CA SER A 260 14.41 6.62 1.91
C SER A 260 14.80 6.24 0.48
N ARG A 261 16.07 6.47 0.13
CA ARG A 261 16.62 6.02 -1.15
C ARG A 261 16.56 4.50 -1.27
N LYS A 262 16.77 3.77 -0.16
CA LYS A 262 16.73 2.31 -0.12
C LYS A 262 15.33 1.78 -0.48
N VAL A 263 14.30 2.35 0.15
CA VAL A 263 12.90 1.98 -0.11
C VAL A 263 12.50 2.30 -1.55
N VAL A 264 12.70 3.56 -1.98
CA VAL A 264 12.30 3.98 -3.32
C VAL A 264 13.02 3.18 -4.40
N ARG A 265 14.33 2.96 -4.26
CA ARG A 265 15.10 2.18 -5.23
C ARG A 265 14.62 0.75 -5.36
N HIS A 266 14.39 0.06 -4.24
CA HIS A 266 13.88 -1.31 -4.25
C HIS A 266 12.54 -1.41 -4.98
N ILE A 267 11.60 -0.53 -4.65
CA ILE A 267 10.28 -0.48 -5.30
C ILE A 267 10.44 -0.18 -6.80
N SER A 268 11.28 0.79 -7.19
CA SER A 268 11.51 1.13 -8.59
C SER A 268 12.14 -0.02 -9.40
N GLU A 269 13.10 -0.75 -8.83
CA GLU A 269 13.72 -1.93 -9.47
C GLU A 269 12.68 -3.01 -9.75
N LYS A 270 11.79 -3.27 -8.79
CA LYS A 270 10.76 -4.32 -8.91
C LYS A 270 9.61 -3.94 -9.84
N LEU A 271 9.26 -2.66 -9.88
CA LEU A 271 8.35 -2.13 -10.90
C LEU A 271 8.98 -2.24 -12.31
N ALA A 272 10.27 -1.94 -12.46
CA ALA A 272 10.97 -2.05 -13.74
C ALA A 272 11.02 -3.51 -14.23
N GLU A 273 11.37 -4.45 -13.33
CA GLU A 273 11.33 -5.89 -13.60
C GLU A 273 9.93 -6.35 -14.05
N THR A 274 8.89 -5.93 -13.33
CA THR A 274 7.51 -6.27 -13.63
C THR A 274 7.07 -5.72 -14.99
N TYR A 275 7.37 -4.46 -15.28
CA TYR A 275 6.99 -3.81 -16.53
C TYR A 275 7.63 -4.53 -17.71
N THR A 276 8.91 -4.86 -17.55
CA THR A 276 9.71 -5.58 -18.53
C THR A 276 9.13 -6.97 -18.78
N PHE A 277 8.83 -7.72 -17.72
CA PHE A 277 8.24 -9.06 -17.81
C PHE A 277 6.92 -9.07 -18.57
N ILE A 278 5.96 -8.21 -18.20
CA ILE A 278 4.61 -8.24 -18.77
C ILE A 278 4.56 -7.74 -20.23
N ASN A 279 5.49 -6.86 -20.64
CA ASN A 279 5.48 -6.26 -21.97
C ASN A 279 6.43 -6.96 -22.96
N GLN A 280 7.55 -7.56 -22.51
CA GLN A 280 8.44 -8.34 -23.40
C GLN A 280 7.78 -9.63 -23.89
N GLY A 281 6.93 -10.26 -23.07
CA GLY A 281 6.15 -11.44 -23.46
C GLY A 281 5.03 -11.17 -24.48
N GLN A 282 4.63 -9.91 -24.67
CA GLN A 282 3.60 -9.52 -25.64
C GLN A 282 4.17 -9.23 -27.03
N ASP A 283 5.38 -8.66 -27.10
CA ASP A 283 6.04 -8.36 -28.38
C ASP A 283 6.52 -9.61 -29.11
N SER A 284 6.97 -10.63 -28.37
CA SER A 284 7.33 -11.94 -28.94
C SER A 284 6.11 -12.66 -29.54
N ARG A 285 4.95 -12.63 -28.88
CA ARG A 285 3.69 -13.21 -29.39
C ARG A 285 3.15 -12.46 -30.61
N LYS A 286 3.20 -11.13 -30.62
CA LYS A 286 2.80 -10.31 -31.79
C LYS A 286 3.68 -10.58 -33.01
N ARG A 287 5.00 -10.69 -32.83
CA ARG A 287 5.93 -11.05 -33.92
C ARG A 287 5.62 -12.44 -34.50
N SER A 288 5.38 -13.45 -33.67
CA SER A 288 5.00 -14.79 -34.16
C SER A 288 3.67 -14.83 -34.92
N SER A 289 2.67 -14.04 -34.53
CA SER A 289 1.39 -13.96 -35.27
C SER A 289 1.51 -13.30 -36.64
N LEU A 290 2.42 -12.33 -36.80
CA LEU A 290 2.67 -11.65 -38.08
C LEU A 290 3.42 -12.56 -39.06
N THR A 291 4.33 -13.40 -38.58
CA THR A 291 5.06 -14.37 -39.43
C THR A 291 4.16 -15.50 -39.94
N ILE A 292 3.15 -15.91 -39.16
CA ILE A 292 2.18 -16.94 -39.57
C ILE A 292 1.18 -16.37 -40.60
N GLY A 293 0.81 -15.09 -40.49
CA GLY A 293 -0.07 -14.41 -41.45
C GLY A 293 0.55 -14.16 -42.83
N GLN A 294 1.88 -14.05 -42.92
CA GLN A 294 2.58 -13.86 -44.19
C GLN A 294 2.88 -15.16 -44.96
N LYS A 295 2.75 -16.33 -44.33
CA LYS A 295 2.91 -17.64 -45.00
C LYS A 295 1.61 -18.20 -45.62
N LYS A 296 0.52 -17.41 -45.64
CA LYS A 296 -0.78 -17.78 -46.23
C LYS A 296 -1.19 -16.95 -47.45
N LYS A 297 -0.23 -16.41 -48.20
CA LYS A 297 -0.47 -15.85 -49.53
C LYS A 297 0.46 -16.49 -50.54
#